data_AF-A0A9D7NIF8-F1
#
_entry.id   AF-A0A9D7NIF8-F1
#
_cell.length_a   1.000
_cell.length_b   1.000
_cell.length_c   1.000
_cell.angle_alpha   90.00
_cell.angle_beta   90.00
_cell.angle_gamma   90.00
#
_symmetry.space_group_name_H-M   'P 1'
#
loop_
_entity.id
_entity.type
_entity.pdbx_description
1 polymer ?
#
loop_
_entity_poly.entity_id
_entity_poly.type
_entity_poly.pdbx_seq_one_letter_code
_entity_poly.pdbx_strand_id
1 'polypeptide(L)'
;MFRPLLLTILVLLFIQAVHAADYYWVGGSGDWSDISHWATTGGGATKHNVVPSPNDRVFFDASSFSAPGQTIKVNNQSIFCLDMIWDGVSNNPTITAPASNVLNVYGSLRLNANMTFSFLGSVNFLANTAGHTINMAGHRIRETTTFAGLGGGWTLQGPLQVDTTLFVTAGTLNTGNQNISCLKLFVVPSSAVSLDLGSSRITVTGLYYRRYEWWVQDSAVVEFNRTNLSVTPGTSVIDLTSDKPLFRASGMGNVNLATILYSNTLGSGKFEVDNGGGATLTRLEMRNDSEVKGTASFDELILGPGKSFKFQSGFTYKLKKLVANGLCITPIQIFSSTSGTQVVLKQQRIRLQVISFPERRARVPAVRSFWCATLLI
;
A
#
# COMPACT_ATOMS: atom_id res chain seq x y z
N MET A 1 71.00 4.24 4.23
CA MET A 1 70.49 5.58 4.64
C MET A 1 69.03 5.69 4.23
N PHE A 2 68.19 6.01 5.21
CA PHE A 2 66.74 6.11 5.13
C PHE A 2 66.26 7.34 4.33
N ARG A 3 65.19 7.14 3.53
CA ARG A 3 64.05 8.05 3.22
C ARG A 3 64.33 9.44 2.57
N PRO A 4 63.48 9.85 1.62
CA PRO A 4 62.18 10.42 2.01
C PRO A 4 61.03 9.67 1.35
N LEU A 5 60.53 8.65 2.05
CA LEU A 5 59.19 8.11 1.87
C LEU A 5 58.20 8.99 2.66
N LEU A 6 58.19 10.29 2.37
CA LEU A 6 57.42 11.30 3.13
C LEU A 6 56.62 12.27 2.25
N LEU A 7 56.41 11.93 0.97
CA LEU A 7 55.61 12.76 0.05
C LEU A 7 54.47 12.00 -0.65
N THR A 8 54.09 10.84 -0.13
CA THR A 8 52.97 10.01 -0.65
C THR A 8 51.95 9.63 0.42
N ILE A 9 52.00 10.26 1.60
CA ILE A 9 51.02 10.08 2.69
C ILE A 9 50.70 11.45 3.31
N LEU A 10 50.12 12.38 2.55
CA LEU A 10 49.40 13.53 3.13
C LEU A 10 48.41 14.15 2.14
N VAL A 11 47.67 13.33 1.41
CA VAL A 11 46.33 13.72 0.96
C VAL A 11 45.38 12.75 1.66
N LEU A 12 45.30 12.91 2.98
CA LEU A 12 44.12 12.49 3.71
C LEU A 12 42.98 13.32 3.11
N LEU A 13 42.24 12.68 2.21
CA LEU A 13 40.87 13.02 1.90
C LEU A 13 40.20 13.39 3.24
N PHE A 14 40.01 14.69 3.47
CA PHE A 14 38.96 15.15 4.37
C PHE A 14 37.65 14.74 3.69
N ILE A 15 37.26 13.48 3.87
CA ILE A 15 35.87 13.09 3.77
C ILE A 15 35.24 13.83 4.93
N GLN A 16 34.77 15.05 4.69
CA GLN A 16 33.80 15.66 5.58
C GLN A 16 32.61 14.71 5.55
N ALA A 17 32.47 13.91 6.61
CA ALA A 17 31.19 13.28 6.87
C ALA A 17 30.18 14.43 6.89
N VAL A 18 29.31 14.47 5.88
CA VAL A 18 28.16 15.36 5.89
C VAL A 18 27.31 14.86 7.03
N HIS A 19 27.47 15.48 8.19
CA HIS A 19 26.67 15.17 9.35
C HIS A 19 25.30 15.79 9.12
N ALA A 20 24.24 15.03 9.41
CA ALA A 20 22.90 15.58 9.43
C ALA A 20 22.88 16.77 10.39
N ALA A 21 22.50 17.96 9.89
CA ALA A 21 22.29 19.12 10.73
C ALA A 21 20.83 19.13 11.24
N ASP A 22 20.66 19.71 12.43
CA ASP A 22 19.35 19.86 13.04
C ASP A 22 18.82 21.27 12.80
N TYR A 23 17.60 21.33 12.27
CA TYR A 23 16.89 22.56 11.91
C TYR A 23 15.67 22.69 12.80
N TYR A 24 15.63 23.73 13.62
CA TYR A 24 14.54 23.99 14.54
C TYR A 24 13.71 25.15 14.02
N TRP A 25 12.41 24.94 13.84
CA TRP A 25 11.49 26.02 13.51
C TRP A 25 11.29 26.93 14.72
N VAL A 26 11.41 28.25 14.55
CA VAL A 26 11.24 29.24 15.62
C VAL A 26 10.53 30.50 15.13
N GLY A 27 10.02 31.33 16.03
CA GLY A 27 9.40 32.62 15.66
C GLY A 27 7.93 32.55 15.27
N GLY A 28 7.27 31.40 15.42
CA GLY A 28 5.82 31.27 15.18
C GLY A 28 5.46 31.13 13.71
N SER A 29 4.50 31.94 13.24
CA SER A 29 4.04 31.87 11.85
C SER A 29 5.09 32.36 10.86
N GLY A 30 5.19 31.71 9.71
CA GLY A 30 6.16 32.09 8.68
C GLY A 30 6.11 31.23 7.43
N ASP A 31 6.87 31.64 6.43
CA ASP A 31 7.06 30.89 5.18
C ASP A 31 8.22 29.89 5.35
N TRP A 32 8.06 28.64 4.87
CA TRP A 32 9.10 27.61 4.96
C TRP A 32 10.45 28.06 4.40
N SER A 33 10.45 28.88 3.35
CA SER A 33 11.66 29.41 2.72
C SER A 33 12.38 30.50 3.53
N ASP A 34 11.76 31.05 4.57
CA ASP A 34 12.34 32.13 5.36
C ASP A 34 13.34 31.55 6.37
N ILE A 35 14.61 31.79 6.06
CA ILE A 35 15.77 31.34 6.84
C ILE A 35 15.75 31.85 8.29
N SER A 36 15.09 32.98 8.57
CA SER A 36 14.97 33.50 9.93
C SER A 36 14.19 32.57 10.87
N HIS A 37 13.39 31.66 10.33
CA HIS A 37 12.67 30.64 11.07
C HIS A 37 13.47 29.36 11.32
N TRP A 38 14.63 29.16 10.70
CA TRP A 38 15.44 27.93 10.83
C TRP A 38 16.65 28.13 11.76
N ALA A 39 16.50 27.75 13.02
CA ALA A 39 17.55 27.83 14.02
C ALA A 39 18.40 26.54 14.12
N THR A 40 19.62 26.67 14.66
CA THR A 40 20.51 25.52 14.92
C THR A 40 20.17 24.75 16.21
N THR A 41 19.31 25.32 17.06
CA THR A 41 18.84 24.76 18.34
C THR A 41 17.41 25.21 18.62
N GLY A 42 16.67 24.46 19.44
CA GLY A 42 15.31 24.81 19.86
C GLY A 42 15.25 26.17 20.56
N GLY A 43 14.38 27.06 20.08
CA GLY A 43 14.28 28.45 20.57
C GLY A 43 15.50 29.35 20.29
N GLY A 44 16.48 28.86 19.51
CA GLY A 44 17.76 29.52 19.29
C GLY A 44 17.71 30.76 18.38
N ALA A 45 18.63 31.69 18.65
CA ALA A 45 18.81 32.91 17.84
C ALA A 45 19.69 32.68 16.60
N THR A 46 20.65 31.75 16.66
CA THR A 46 21.52 31.42 15.53
C THR A 46 20.75 30.69 14.45
N LYS A 47 20.79 31.23 13.22
CA LYS A 47 20.06 30.69 12.08
C LYS A 47 21.00 29.92 11.15
N HIS A 48 20.41 28.95 10.46
CA HIS A 48 21.00 28.41 9.24
C HIS A 48 21.02 29.50 8.16
N ASN A 49 21.68 29.26 7.03
CA ASN A 49 21.74 30.18 5.89
C ASN A 49 21.04 29.64 4.64
N VAL A 50 20.55 28.40 4.72
CA VAL A 50 19.84 27.67 3.67
C VAL A 50 18.67 26.92 4.30
N VAL A 51 17.69 26.54 3.49
CA VAL A 51 16.57 25.70 3.94
C VAL A 51 17.03 24.25 4.14
N PRO A 52 16.29 23.43 4.93
CA PRO A 52 16.63 22.03 5.14
C PRO A 52 16.78 21.24 3.82
N SER A 53 17.77 20.36 3.79
CA SER A 53 18.04 19.44 2.68
C SER A 53 17.59 18.00 3.01
N PRO A 54 17.65 17.05 2.06
CA PRO A 54 17.41 15.62 2.31
C PRO A 54 18.23 14.98 3.44
N ASN A 55 19.35 15.59 3.84
CA ASN A 55 20.23 15.04 4.88
C ASN A 55 20.00 15.68 6.26
N ASP A 56 19.09 16.66 6.36
CA ASP A 56 18.89 17.45 7.57
C ASP A 56 17.61 17.06 8.31
N ARG A 57 17.66 17.04 9.64
CA ARG A 57 16.48 16.75 10.47
C ARG A 57 15.77 18.06 10.81
N VAL A 58 14.46 18.10 10.64
CA VAL A 58 13.63 19.26 10.99
C VAL A 58 12.81 18.97 12.26
N PHE A 59 12.84 19.93 13.17
CA PHE A 59 12.21 19.85 14.47
C PHE A 59 11.21 20.98 14.65
N PHE A 60 10.02 20.61 15.09
CA PHE A 60 8.98 21.50 15.58
C PHE A 60 8.75 21.15 17.04
N ASP A 61 9.12 22.07 17.92
CA ASP A 61 9.14 21.85 19.37
C ASP A 61 8.28 22.86 20.15
N ALA A 62 8.30 22.76 21.48
CA ALA A 62 7.56 23.66 22.36
C ALA A 62 7.93 25.14 22.19
N SER A 63 9.11 25.44 21.65
CA SER A 63 9.62 26.81 21.39
C SER A 63 9.27 27.29 19.98
N SER A 64 8.73 26.43 19.12
CA SER A 64 8.39 26.80 17.73
C SER A 64 7.22 27.77 17.64
N PHE A 65 6.23 27.66 18.54
CA PHE A 65 4.96 28.38 18.46
C PHE A 65 4.56 29.01 19.79
N SER A 66 4.55 30.33 19.83
CA SER A 66 4.24 31.14 21.02
C SER A 66 2.76 31.44 21.21
N ALA A 67 1.92 31.22 20.20
CA ALA A 67 0.50 31.55 20.24
C ALA A 67 -0.38 30.51 19.51
N PRO A 68 -1.65 30.33 19.93
CA PRO A 68 -2.61 29.46 19.26
C PRO A 68 -2.76 29.71 17.76
N GLY A 69 -2.80 28.65 16.95
CA GLY A 69 -3.14 28.69 15.52
C GLY A 69 -2.05 29.26 14.60
N GLN A 70 -0.82 29.46 15.09
CA GLN A 70 0.30 29.89 14.25
C GLN A 70 0.55 28.90 13.10
N THR A 71 0.98 29.42 11.96
CA THR A 71 0.97 28.69 10.69
C THR A 71 2.32 28.74 9.99
N ILE A 72 2.81 27.57 9.59
CA ILE A 72 3.90 27.39 8.65
C ILE A 72 3.31 27.24 7.26
N LYS A 73 3.66 28.15 6.36
CA LYS A 73 3.24 28.09 4.96
C LYS A 73 4.37 27.53 4.10
N VAL A 74 4.14 26.38 3.49
CA VAL A 74 5.07 25.79 2.52
C VAL A 74 4.89 26.52 1.19
N ASN A 75 5.80 27.45 0.89
CA ASN A 75 5.79 28.29 -0.30
C ASN A 75 6.75 27.78 -1.41
N ASN A 76 7.54 26.74 -1.15
CA ASN A 76 8.32 26.02 -2.16
C ASN A 76 7.50 24.88 -2.78
N GLN A 77 7.65 24.65 -4.10
CA GLN A 77 7.01 23.51 -4.78
C GLN A 77 7.39 22.16 -4.15
N SER A 78 8.61 22.03 -3.67
CA SER A 78 9.07 20.84 -2.95
C SER A 78 9.91 21.23 -1.75
N ILE A 79 9.69 20.52 -0.64
CA ILE A 79 10.50 20.62 0.58
C ILE A 79 11.09 19.25 0.90
N PHE A 80 12.23 19.27 1.58
CA PHE A 80 13.05 18.09 1.83
C PHE A 80 13.45 18.04 3.30
N CYS A 81 13.54 16.84 3.84
CA CYS A 81 14.14 16.57 5.14
C CYS A 81 14.60 15.12 5.20
N LEU A 82 15.59 14.85 6.04
CA LEU A 82 15.87 13.50 6.51
C LEU A 82 14.72 13.06 7.42
N ASP A 83 14.65 13.63 8.61
CA ASP A 83 13.56 13.38 9.55
C ASP A 83 12.70 14.64 9.71
N MET A 84 11.38 14.46 9.86
CA MET A 84 10.48 15.51 10.30
C MET A 84 9.83 15.12 11.62
N ILE A 85 10.14 15.87 12.67
CA ILE A 85 9.81 15.53 14.05
C ILE A 85 9.02 16.67 14.68
N TRP A 86 7.77 16.39 15.04
CA TRP A 86 6.91 17.28 15.81
C TRP A 86 6.79 16.75 17.24
N ASP A 87 7.47 17.39 18.18
CA ASP A 87 7.55 16.91 19.57
C ASP A 87 7.28 18.02 20.58
N GLY A 88 6.44 17.76 21.58
CA GLY A 88 6.13 18.79 22.59
C GLY A 88 5.44 20.06 22.03
N VAL A 89 4.90 20.03 20.80
CA VAL A 89 4.15 21.17 20.25
C VAL A 89 2.85 21.39 21.03
N SER A 90 2.63 22.63 21.42
CA SER A 90 1.39 23.13 22.02
C SER A 90 0.74 24.12 21.06
N ASN A 91 -0.41 24.72 21.40
CA ASN A 91 -1.04 25.79 20.62
C ASN A 91 -1.66 25.41 19.26
N ASN A 92 -1.79 24.12 18.94
CA ASN A 92 -2.41 23.61 17.70
C ASN A 92 -1.92 24.33 16.42
N PRO A 93 -0.60 24.35 16.16
CA PRO A 93 -0.04 25.01 14.99
C PRO A 93 -0.46 24.30 13.71
N THR A 94 -0.43 25.01 12.60
CA THR A 94 -0.75 24.47 11.28
C THR A 94 0.49 24.43 10.40
N ILE A 95 0.73 23.32 9.71
CA ILE A 95 1.55 23.33 8.49
C ILE A 95 0.61 23.23 7.28
N THR A 96 0.77 24.14 6.32
CA THR A 96 -0.12 24.24 5.16
C THR A 96 0.65 24.27 3.85
N ALA A 97 0.13 23.56 2.85
CA ALA A 97 0.66 23.53 1.49
C ALA A 97 -0.49 23.24 0.50
N PRO A 98 -0.50 23.85 -0.70
CA PRO A 98 -1.48 23.51 -1.73
C PRO A 98 -1.17 22.14 -2.36
N ALA A 99 -2.14 21.60 -3.11
CA ALA A 99 -2.08 20.25 -3.68
C ALA A 99 -0.91 20.03 -4.67
N SER A 100 -0.39 21.10 -5.27
CA SER A 100 0.76 21.07 -6.17
C SER A 100 2.11 20.83 -5.48
N ASN A 101 2.16 20.91 -4.15
CA ASN A 101 3.41 20.85 -3.41
C ASN A 101 3.76 19.41 -3.01
N VAL A 102 5.04 19.18 -2.73
CA VAL A 102 5.56 17.85 -2.38
C VAL A 102 6.46 17.93 -1.15
N LEU A 103 6.19 17.10 -0.16
CA LEU A 103 7.09 16.85 0.97
C LEU A 103 7.86 15.56 0.68
N ASN A 104 9.19 15.64 0.61
CA ASN A 104 10.07 14.48 0.42
C ASN A 104 10.84 14.18 1.71
N VAL A 105 10.62 13.02 2.29
CA VAL A 105 11.20 12.56 3.55
C VAL A 105 12.20 11.43 3.27
N TYR A 106 13.46 11.61 3.62
CA TYR A 106 14.54 10.65 3.39
C TYR A 106 14.84 9.76 4.60
N GLY A 107 14.07 9.92 5.66
CA GLY A 107 14.14 9.17 6.90
C GLY A 107 12.75 8.99 7.52
N SER A 108 12.59 9.40 8.78
CA SER A 108 11.40 9.22 9.59
C SER A 108 10.46 10.43 9.57
N LEU A 109 9.16 10.17 9.67
CA LEU A 109 8.13 11.20 9.83
C LEU A 109 7.35 10.93 11.12
N ARG A 110 7.45 11.83 12.10
CA ARG A 110 6.68 11.77 13.34
C ARG A 110 5.91 13.07 13.53
N LEU A 111 4.61 13.03 13.23
CA LEU A 111 3.70 14.12 13.50
C LEU A 111 3.21 14.07 14.96
N ASN A 112 2.56 15.15 15.38
CA ASN A 112 1.90 15.26 16.68
C ASN A 112 0.37 15.31 16.50
N ALA A 113 -0.40 14.78 17.45
CA ALA A 113 -1.86 14.89 17.39
C ALA A 113 -2.34 16.34 17.64
N ASN A 114 -1.56 17.14 18.37
CA ASN A 114 -1.87 18.53 18.73
C ASN A 114 -1.36 19.55 17.70
N MET A 115 -1.37 19.19 16.42
CA MET A 115 -1.13 20.10 15.30
C MET A 115 -2.21 19.89 14.24
N THR A 116 -2.32 20.84 13.31
CA THR A 116 -3.15 20.71 12.11
C THR A 116 -2.24 20.43 10.91
N PHE A 117 -2.33 19.21 10.36
CA PHE A 117 -1.62 18.84 9.14
C PHE A 117 -2.47 19.18 7.91
N SER A 118 -2.39 20.42 7.44
CA SER A 118 -3.09 20.93 6.25
C SER A 118 -2.18 20.93 5.00
N PHE A 119 -1.28 19.96 4.91
CA PHE A 119 -0.47 19.73 3.72
C PHE A 119 -1.33 19.00 2.69
N LEU A 120 -1.86 19.74 1.70
CA LEU A 120 -2.76 19.17 0.69
C LEU A 120 -2.02 18.44 -0.43
N GLY A 121 -0.70 18.58 -0.50
CA GLY A 121 0.14 17.97 -1.52
C GLY A 121 0.56 16.53 -1.21
N SER A 122 1.46 16.01 -2.06
CA SER A 122 1.99 14.65 -1.93
C SER A 122 3.05 14.56 -0.84
N VAL A 123 3.15 13.41 -0.19
CA VAL A 123 4.22 13.11 0.79
C VAL A 123 4.93 11.84 0.31
N ASN A 124 6.23 11.93 0.04
CA ASN A 124 7.03 10.82 -0.47
C ASN A 124 8.08 10.40 0.57
N PHE A 125 8.31 9.09 0.66
CA PHE A 125 9.32 8.48 1.50
C PHE A 125 10.43 7.90 0.62
N LEU A 126 11.59 8.55 0.65
CA LEU A 126 12.66 8.41 -0.35
C LEU A 126 14.02 7.96 0.22
N ALA A 127 14.05 7.51 1.48
CA ALA A 127 15.20 6.92 2.14
C ALA A 127 15.89 5.82 1.32
N ASN A 128 17.21 5.76 1.40
CA ASN A 128 18.05 4.68 0.86
C ASN A 128 18.70 3.83 1.97
N THR A 129 18.26 4.04 3.22
CA THR A 129 18.67 3.29 4.41
C THR A 129 17.45 2.74 5.13
N ALA A 130 17.64 1.65 5.88
CA ALA A 130 16.58 1.04 6.67
C ALA A 130 16.52 1.62 8.10
N GLY A 131 15.44 1.33 8.82
CA GLY A 131 15.28 1.69 10.24
C GLY A 131 14.43 2.93 10.48
N HIS A 132 13.78 3.46 9.45
CA HIS A 132 12.93 4.64 9.54
C HIS A 132 11.54 4.31 10.04
N THR A 133 10.88 5.30 10.64
CA THR A 133 9.56 5.15 11.24
C THR A 133 8.59 6.21 10.75
N ILE A 134 7.32 5.85 10.64
CA ILE A 134 6.26 6.77 10.20
C ILE A 134 5.13 6.73 11.21
N ASN A 135 4.82 7.89 11.77
CA ASN A 135 3.66 8.12 12.61
C ASN A 135 2.94 9.40 12.17
N MET A 136 1.78 9.23 11.55
CA MET A 136 0.93 10.35 11.12
C MET A 136 0.11 10.95 12.27
N ALA A 137 0.13 10.35 13.47
CA ALA A 137 -0.55 10.83 14.67
C ALA A 137 -2.04 11.19 14.48
N GLY A 138 -2.74 10.41 13.64
CA GLY A 138 -4.17 10.61 13.33
C GLY A 138 -4.45 11.53 12.14
N HIS A 139 -3.41 12.12 11.54
CA HIS A 139 -3.51 12.92 10.30
C HIS A 139 -3.52 12.02 9.06
N ARG A 140 -3.88 12.62 7.92
CA ARG A 140 -3.94 11.95 6.62
C ARG A 140 -3.14 12.68 5.56
N ILE A 141 -2.69 11.94 4.56
CA ILE A 141 -2.07 12.48 3.35
C ILE A 141 -3.18 12.64 2.30
N ARG A 142 -3.33 13.85 1.75
CA ARG A 142 -4.45 14.19 0.84
C ARG A 142 -4.22 13.71 -0.59
N GLU A 143 -2.97 13.64 -0.99
CA GLU A 143 -2.58 13.25 -2.34
C GLU A 143 -1.77 11.96 -2.33
N THR A 144 -1.13 11.67 -3.45
CA THR A 144 -0.38 10.43 -3.64
C THR A 144 0.77 10.34 -2.63
N THR A 145 1.00 9.13 -2.13
CA THR A 145 2.16 8.79 -1.29
C THR A 145 2.99 7.73 -1.98
N THR A 146 4.30 7.97 -2.09
CA THR A 146 5.22 7.03 -2.73
C THR A 146 6.32 6.62 -1.76
N PHE A 147 6.47 5.31 -1.57
CA PHE A 147 7.66 4.69 -0.98
C PHE A 147 8.62 4.30 -2.10
N ALA A 148 9.73 5.01 -2.19
CA ALA A 148 10.70 4.84 -3.26
C ALA A 148 12.14 5.10 -2.77
N GLY A 149 12.87 4.05 -2.43
CA GLY A 149 14.31 4.12 -2.32
C GLY A 149 14.93 2.75 -2.13
N LEU A 150 15.89 2.38 -2.99
CA LEU A 150 16.59 1.12 -2.87
C LEU A 150 17.40 1.13 -1.56
N GLY A 151 17.21 0.11 -0.72
CA GLY A 151 17.79 0.06 0.63
C GLY A 151 16.98 0.82 1.69
N GLY A 152 16.00 1.63 1.28
CA GLY A 152 15.03 2.28 2.16
C GLY A 152 14.24 1.27 2.97
N GLY A 153 13.96 1.58 4.23
CA GLY A 153 13.15 0.72 5.09
C GLY A 153 12.34 1.52 6.10
N TRP A 154 11.01 1.41 6.03
CA TRP A 154 10.07 2.14 6.88
C TRP A 154 9.16 1.20 7.66
N THR A 155 8.95 1.50 8.94
CA THR A 155 7.98 0.83 9.79
C THR A 155 6.90 1.80 10.23
N LEU A 156 5.62 1.47 10.00
CA LEU A 156 4.52 2.28 10.52
C LEU A 156 4.38 2.09 12.03
N GLN A 157 4.25 3.21 12.76
CA GLN A 157 4.01 3.25 14.21
C GLN A 157 2.60 3.77 14.55
N GLY A 158 1.79 4.05 13.54
CA GLY A 158 0.38 4.38 13.66
C GLY A 158 -0.33 4.15 12.31
N PRO A 159 -1.67 4.30 12.26
CA PRO A 159 -2.42 4.16 11.03
C PRO A 159 -1.96 5.14 9.94
N LEU A 160 -2.01 4.71 8.68
CA LEU A 160 -1.70 5.53 7.51
C LEU A 160 -2.96 5.70 6.64
N GLN A 161 -3.41 6.94 6.49
CA GLN A 161 -4.50 7.29 5.58
C GLN A 161 -3.97 8.12 4.41
N VAL A 162 -4.24 7.64 3.19
CA VAL A 162 -3.89 8.31 1.93
C VAL A 162 -5.19 8.48 1.14
N ASP A 163 -5.61 9.70 0.84
CA ASP A 163 -6.92 9.91 0.20
C ASP A 163 -6.92 9.46 -1.27
N THR A 164 -5.75 9.33 -1.91
CA THR A 164 -5.61 8.86 -3.30
C THR A 164 -4.81 7.56 -3.40
N THR A 165 -3.64 7.58 -4.06
CA THR A 165 -2.88 6.37 -4.38
C THR A 165 -1.69 6.20 -3.44
N LEU A 166 -1.54 4.99 -2.90
CA LEU A 166 -0.34 4.55 -2.20
C LEU A 166 0.52 3.72 -3.16
N PHE A 167 1.70 4.22 -3.49
CA PHE A 167 2.71 3.52 -4.28
C PHE A 167 3.82 2.94 -3.40
N VAL A 168 4.23 1.72 -3.72
CA VAL A 168 5.49 1.13 -3.24
C VAL A 168 6.28 0.66 -4.45
N THR A 169 7.40 1.33 -4.73
CA THR A 169 8.20 1.09 -5.95
C THR A 169 9.63 0.64 -5.65
N ALA A 170 10.14 0.89 -4.44
CA ALA A 170 11.45 0.44 -4.00
C ALA A 170 11.55 0.43 -2.46
N GLY A 171 12.37 -0.48 -1.93
CA GLY A 171 12.67 -0.56 -0.49
C GLY A 171 11.76 -1.50 0.29
N THR A 172 11.80 -1.39 1.61
CA THR A 172 11.03 -2.23 2.54
C THR A 172 9.95 -1.42 3.23
N LEU A 173 8.69 -1.86 3.15
CA LEU A 173 7.60 -1.32 3.96
C LEU A 173 7.12 -2.38 4.96
N ASN A 174 7.31 -2.11 6.24
CA ASN A 174 6.70 -2.86 7.33
C ASN A 174 5.47 -2.09 7.84
N THR A 175 4.30 -2.71 7.74
CA THR A 175 3.04 -2.11 8.20
C THR A 175 2.95 -1.96 9.71
N GLY A 176 3.85 -2.58 10.50
CA GLY A 176 3.86 -2.48 11.96
C GLY A 176 2.55 -2.92 12.61
N ASN A 177 1.80 -3.82 11.94
CA ASN A 177 0.43 -4.23 12.29
C ASN A 177 -0.61 -3.09 12.27
N GLN A 178 -0.28 -1.94 11.69
CA GLN A 178 -1.15 -0.77 11.62
C GLN A 178 -2.12 -0.86 10.44
N ASN A 179 -3.29 -0.22 10.59
CA ASN A 179 -4.25 -0.12 9.50
C ASN A 179 -3.79 0.88 8.45
N ILE A 180 -4.04 0.55 7.18
CA ILE A 180 -3.80 1.44 6.04
C ILE A 180 -5.13 1.65 5.31
N SER A 181 -5.42 2.88 4.89
CA SER A 181 -6.55 3.15 4.00
C SER A 181 -6.13 4.00 2.81
N CYS A 182 -6.50 3.58 1.61
CA CYS A 182 -6.22 4.31 0.38
C CYS A 182 -7.31 4.14 -0.68
N LEU A 183 -7.37 5.05 -1.66
CA LEU A 183 -8.22 4.84 -2.83
C LEU A 183 -7.63 3.73 -3.72
N LYS A 184 -6.31 3.71 -3.90
CA LYS A 184 -5.60 2.70 -4.69
C LYS A 184 -4.30 2.27 -4.01
N LEU A 185 -3.96 0.99 -4.12
CA LEU A 185 -2.70 0.42 -3.62
C LEU A 185 -1.91 -0.19 -4.77
N PHE A 186 -0.81 0.44 -5.16
CA PHE A 186 0.04 -0.04 -6.25
C PHE A 186 1.45 -0.38 -5.74
N VAL A 187 1.69 -1.67 -5.60
CA VAL A 187 3.01 -2.25 -5.34
C VAL A 187 3.60 -2.60 -6.70
N VAL A 188 4.32 -1.64 -7.27
CA VAL A 188 4.83 -1.70 -8.65
C VAL A 188 6.33 -1.46 -8.65
N PRO A 189 7.13 -2.51 -8.37
CA PRO A 189 8.55 -2.36 -8.15
C PRO A 189 9.28 -1.84 -9.40
N SER A 190 10.00 -0.73 -9.28
CA SER A 190 11.02 -0.27 -10.24
C SER A 190 12.40 -0.79 -9.86
N SER A 191 12.56 -1.24 -8.61
CA SER A 191 13.71 -1.97 -8.07
C SER A 191 13.20 -2.95 -7.00
N ALA A 192 14.07 -3.55 -6.18
CA ALA A 192 13.63 -4.52 -5.17
C ALA A 192 12.66 -3.91 -4.15
N VAL A 193 11.51 -4.58 -3.94
CA VAL A 193 10.52 -4.25 -2.91
C VAL A 193 10.33 -5.43 -1.96
N SER A 194 10.34 -5.13 -0.65
CA SER A 194 9.92 -6.07 0.40
C SER A 194 8.73 -5.49 1.17
N LEU A 195 7.68 -6.28 1.34
CA LEU A 195 6.52 -5.90 2.15
C LEU A 195 6.37 -6.84 3.34
N ASP A 196 6.27 -6.28 4.53
CA ASP A 196 5.85 -7.00 5.73
C ASP A 196 4.48 -6.48 6.19
N LEU A 197 3.46 -7.30 5.97
CA LEU A 197 2.07 -6.93 6.19
C LEU A 197 1.56 -7.29 7.59
N GLY A 198 2.33 -8.04 8.40
CA GLY A 198 1.97 -8.38 9.77
C GLY A 198 0.50 -8.82 9.93
N SER A 199 -0.21 -8.23 10.89
CA SER A 199 -1.66 -8.39 11.08
C SER A 199 -2.47 -7.18 10.58
N SER A 200 -1.92 -6.38 9.66
CA SER A 200 -2.55 -5.14 9.20
C SER A 200 -3.87 -5.38 8.46
N ARG A 201 -4.76 -4.39 8.52
CA ARG A 201 -5.92 -4.27 7.64
C ARG A 201 -5.69 -3.13 6.66
N ILE A 202 -5.63 -3.47 5.37
CA ILE A 202 -5.45 -2.51 4.29
C ILE A 202 -6.80 -2.35 3.58
N THR A 203 -7.44 -1.19 3.75
CA THR A 203 -8.74 -0.89 3.16
C THR A 203 -8.58 -0.07 1.88
N VAL A 204 -9.08 -0.61 0.77
CA VAL A 204 -9.00 -0.01 -0.55
C VAL A 204 -10.39 0.34 -1.06
N THR A 205 -10.66 1.63 -1.23
CA THR A 205 -12.01 2.15 -1.50
C THR A 205 -12.26 2.46 -2.97
N GLY A 206 -11.22 2.46 -3.81
CA GLY A 206 -11.32 2.76 -5.23
C GLY A 206 -12.12 1.72 -6.00
N LEU A 207 -12.62 2.14 -7.14
CA LEU A 207 -13.34 1.32 -8.11
C LEU A 207 -12.54 1.21 -9.41
N TYR A 208 -12.54 0.02 -10.02
CA TYR A 208 -11.97 -0.14 -11.35
C TYR A 208 -12.90 0.50 -12.38
N TYR A 209 -12.32 1.03 -13.44
CA TYR A 209 -13.04 1.48 -14.63
C TYR A 209 -12.40 0.84 -15.86
N ARG A 210 -13.21 0.60 -16.89
CA ARG A 210 -12.69 0.19 -18.20
C ARG A 210 -12.08 1.39 -18.89
N ARG A 211 -10.83 1.27 -19.29
CA ARG A 211 -10.18 2.17 -20.25
C ARG A 211 -10.50 1.68 -21.65
N TYR A 212 -11.01 2.58 -22.47
CA TYR A 212 -11.22 2.38 -23.90
C TYR A 212 -10.11 3.14 -24.63
N GLU A 213 -8.94 2.49 -24.73
CA GLU A 213 -7.82 2.97 -25.56
C GLU A 213 -7.79 2.14 -26.86
N TRP A 214 -6.62 1.95 -27.50
CA TRP A 214 -6.46 1.04 -28.65
C TRP A 214 -6.66 -0.44 -28.29
N TRP A 215 -6.79 -0.75 -27.00
CA TRP A 215 -7.30 -2.00 -26.42
C TRP A 215 -8.12 -1.69 -25.17
N VAL A 216 -8.95 -2.64 -24.74
CA VAL A 216 -9.73 -2.51 -23.51
C VAL A 216 -8.91 -3.08 -22.34
N GLN A 217 -8.63 -2.25 -21.34
CA GLN A 217 -8.01 -2.69 -20.09
C GLN A 217 -8.77 -2.15 -18.89
N ASP A 218 -9.04 -3.01 -17.90
CA ASP A 218 -9.57 -2.57 -16.62
C ASP A 218 -8.43 -1.98 -15.76
N SER A 219 -8.64 -0.78 -15.20
CA SER A 219 -7.70 -0.16 -14.26
C SER A 219 -7.81 -0.82 -12.90
N ALA A 220 -6.80 -1.58 -12.48
CA ALA A 220 -6.75 -2.14 -11.13
C ALA A 220 -6.89 -1.05 -10.05
N VAL A 221 -7.41 -1.45 -8.89
CA VAL A 221 -7.41 -0.62 -7.66
C VAL A 221 -6.39 -1.14 -6.66
N VAL A 222 -6.06 -2.43 -6.76
CA VAL A 222 -4.91 -3.04 -6.11
C VAL A 222 -4.07 -3.72 -7.18
N GLU A 223 -2.79 -3.35 -7.27
CA GLU A 223 -1.84 -3.99 -8.17
C GLU A 223 -0.58 -4.41 -7.42
N PHE A 224 -0.23 -5.69 -7.54
CA PHE A 224 1.01 -6.28 -7.06
C PHE A 224 1.78 -6.77 -8.28
N ASN A 225 2.69 -5.96 -8.80
CA ASN A 225 3.63 -6.43 -9.81
C ASN A 225 4.69 -7.29 -9.12
N ARG A 226 4.73 -8.56 -9.52
CA ARG A 226 5.50 -9.61 -8.83
C ARG A 226 6.99 -9.57 -9.15
N THR A 227 7.38 -8.81 -10.17
CA THR A 227 8.78 -8.68 -10.58
C THR A 227 9.53 -7.91 -9.50
N ASN A 228 10.57 -8.53 -8.92
CA ASN A 228 11.36 -7.96 -7.81
C ASN A 228 10.56 -7.69 -6.53
N LEU A 229 9.47 -8.43 -6.30
CA LEU A 229 8.63 -8.31 -5.11
C LEU A 229 8.83 -9.50 -4.17
N SER A 230 9.04 -9.21 -2.88
CA SER A 230 8.94 -10.17 -1.79
C SER A 230 7.86 -9.71 -0.79
N VAL A 231 6.95 -10.61 -0.41
CA VAL A 231 5.87 -10.31 0.55
C VAL A 231 5.90 -11.32 1.69
N THR A 232 5.95 -10.80 2.92
CA THR A 232 5.66 -11.50 4.16
C THR A 232 4.21 -11.16 4.54
N PRO A 233 3.25 -12.06 4.29
CA PRO A 233 1.83 -11.71 4.39
C PRO A 233 1.28 -11.67 5.83
N GLY A 234 1.92 -12.35 6.78
CA GLY A 234 1.40 -12.50 8.14
C GLY A 234 -0.04 -13.01 8.19
N THR A 235 -0.91 -12.30 8.91
CA THR A 235 -2.36 -12.52 8.94
C THR A 235 -3.13 -11.33 8.37
N SER A 236 -2.51 -10.58 7.45
CA SER A 236 -3.08 -9.33 6.93
C SER A 236 -4.39 -9.54 6.17
N VAL A 237 -5.19 -8.48 6.09
CA VAL A 237 -6.41 -8.43 5.27
C VAL A 237 -6.31 -7.26 4.31
N ILE A 238 -6.32 -7.54 3.00
CA ILE A 238 -6.56 -6.53 1.97
C ILE A 238 -8.06 -6.54 1.67
N ASP A 239 -8.77 -5.50 2.12
CA ASP A 239 -10.21 -5.35 1.98
C ASP A 239 -10.55 -4.34 0.88
N LEU A 240 -11.12 -4.82 -0.22
CA LEU A 240 -11.62 -4.01 -1.32
C LEU A 240 -13.11 -3.74 -1.10
N THR A 241 -13.47 -2.48 -0.83
CA THR A 241 -14.81 -2.11 -0.33
C THR A 241 -15.73 -1.52 -1.40
N SER A 242 -15.24 -1.28 -2.62
CA SER A 242 -16.07 -0.77 -3.71
C SER A 242 -16.97 -1.84 -4.31
N ASP A 243 -17.95 -1.41 -5.10
CA ASP A 243 -18.82 -2.28 -5.89
C ASP A 243 -18.15 -2.79 -7.19
N LYS A 244 -16.97 -2.25 -7.53
CA LYS A 244 -16.15 -2.69 -8.66
C LYS A 244 -14.70 -2.89 -8.21
N PRO A 245 -14.43 -3.89 -7.35
CA PRO A 245 -13.07 -4.17 -6.92
C PRO A 245 -12.30 -4.91 -8.01
N LEU A 246 -11.05 -4.51 -8.28
CA LEU A 246 -10.11 -5.26 -9.10
C LEU A 246 -8.77 -5.37 -8.39
N PHE A 247 -8.43 -6.60 -8.01
CA PHE A 247 -7.09 -6.98 -7.60
C PHE A 247 -6.35 -7.60 -8.79
N ARG A 248 -5.14 -7.12 -9.07
CA ARG A 248 -4.25 -7.66 -10.10
C ARG A 248 -2.90 -8.04 -9.52
N ALA A 249 -2.46 -9.26 -9.80
CA ALA A 249 -1.07 -9.69 -9.67
C ALA A 249 -0.42 -9.74 -11.06
N SER A 250 0.34 -8.71 -11.41
CA SER A 250 0.99 -8.55 -12.72
C SER A 250 2.46 -8.98 -12.67
N GLY A 251 3.16 -8.93 -13.81
CA GLY A 251 4.60 -9.21 -13.90
C GLY A 251 4.99 -10.68 -13.69
N MET A 252 6.29 -10.93 -13.56
CA MET A 252 6.87 -12.27 -13.45
C MET A 252 7.07 -12.69 -12.00
N GLY A 253 7.03 -13.99 -11.72
CA GLY A 253 7.27 -14.56 -10.39
C GLY A 253 5.99 -14.83 -9.59
N ASN A 254 6.17 -15.17 -8.31
CA ASN A 254 5.06 -15.56 -7.43
C ASN A 254 4.84 -14.53 -6.33
N VAL A 255 3.60 -14.38 -5.86
CA VAL A 255 3.27 -13.59 -4.66
C VAL A 255 2.46 -14.42 -3.67
N ASN A 256 2.79 -14.29 -2.40
CA ASN A 256 2.07 -14.91 -1.29
C ASN A 256 1.33 -13.83 -0.51
N LEU A 257 0.03 -14.00 -0.29
CA LEU A 257 -0.84 -13.06 0.41
C LEU A 257 -1.66 -13.81 1.47
N ALA A 258 -2.08 -13.12 2.52
CA ALA A 258 -2.92 -13.72 3.56
C ALA A 258 -4.38 -13.72 3.10
N THR A 259 -5.16 -12.70 3.47
CA THR A 259 -6.56 -12.58 3.05
C THR A 259 -6.76 -11.47 2.04
N ILE A 260 -7.45 -11.78 0.95
CA ILE A 260 -8.11 -10.79 0.10
C ILE A 260 -9.62 -10.92 0.29
N LEU A 261 -10.26 -9.80 0.62
CA LEU A 261 -11.68 -9.71 0.91
C LEU A 261 -12.33 -8.70 -0.04
N TYR A 262 -13.34 -9.12 -0.78
CA TYR A 262 -14.27 -8.20 -1.45
C TYR A 262 -15.48 -8.06 -0.53
N SER A 263 -15.46 -7.03 0.32
CA SER A 263 -16.42 -6.91 1.44
C SER A 263 -17.78 -6.41 1.02
N ASN A 264 -17.86 -5.62 -0.06
CA ASN A 264 -19.12 -5.14 -0.60
C ASN A 264 -19.88 -6.31 -1.21
N THR A 265 -21.13 -6.50 -0.78
CA THR A 265 -22.00 -7.57 -1.28
C THR A 265 -22.64 -7.22 -2.63
N LEU A 266 -22.48 -5.99 -3.11
CA LEU A 266 -23.03 -5.51 -4.37
C LEU A 266 -21.94 -5.39 -5.44
N GLY A 267 -22.39 -5.31 -6.69
CA GLY A 267 -21.55 -5.09 -7.86
C GLY A 267 -20.76 -6.32 -8.31
N SER A 268 -19.64 -6.08 -8.97
CA SER A 268 -18.87 -7.11 -9.68
C SER A 268 -17.37 -6.93 -9.46
N GLY A 269 -16.74 -7.93 -8.85
CA GLY A 269 -15.31 -8.00 -8.58
C GLY A 269 -14.50 -8.74 -9.64
N LYS A 270 -13.20 -8.46 -9.66
CA LYS A 270 -12.21 -9.16 -10.51
C LYS A 270 -10.95 -9.49 -9.71
N PHE A 271 -10.51 -10.72 -9.79
CA PHE A 271 -9.21 -11.17 -9.32
C PHE A 271 -8.41 -11.68 -10.51
N GLU A 272 -7.33 -11.00 -10.86
CA GLU A 272 -6.56 -11.29 -12.06
C GLU A 272 -5.10 -11.59 -11.72
N VAL A 273 -4.57 -12.69 -12.26
CA VAL A 273 -3.15 -13.01 -12.22
C VAL A 273 -2.66 -13.12 -13.66
N ASP A 274 -1.73 -12.28 -14.06
CA ASP A 274 -1.17 -12.32 -15.41
C ASP A 274 -0.26 -13.54 -15.60
N ASN A 275 0.05 -13.86 -16.86
CA ASN A 275 1.03 -14.89 -17.20
C ASN A 275 2.42 -14.54 -16.62
N GLY A 276 3.23 -15.55 -16.28
CA GLY A 276 4.59 -15.33 -15.75
C GLY A 276 4.82 -15.77 -14.30
N GLY A 277 3.79 -16.32 -13.65
CA GLY A 277 3.88 -16.97 -12.34
C GLY A 277 2.49 -17.08 -11.69
N GLY A 278 2.42 -17.25 -10.37
CA GLY A 278 1.15 -17.44 -9.65
C GLY A 278 0.93 -16.51 -8.46
N ALA A 279 -0.28 -16.57 -7.90
CA ALA A 279 -0.60 -16.00 -6.59
C ALA A 279 -1.04 -17.13 -5.63
N THR A 280 -0.52 -17.13 -4.42
CA THR A 280 -0.95 -18.04 -3.35
C THR A 280 -1.58 -17.22 -2.24
N LEU A 281 -2.79 -17.60 -1.81
CA LEU A 281 -3.51 -16.91 -0.75
C LEU A 281 -3.84 -17.86 0.39
N THR A 282 -3.82 -17.37 1.62
CA THR A 282 -4.48 -18.08 2.72
C THR A 282 -6.00 -18.07 2.52
N ARG A 283 -6.57 -16.91 2.18
CA ARG A 283 -8.01 -16.78 1.94
C ARG A 283 -8.31 -15.83 0.80
N LEU A 284 -9.18 -16.27 -0.11
CA LEU A 284 -9.92 -15.38 -1.01
C LEU A 284 -11.40 -15.43 -0.63
N GLU A 285 -11.94 -14.31 -0.17
CA GLU A 285 -13.36 -14.17 0.16
C GLU A 285 -14.01 -13.12 -0.74
N MET A 286 -14.99 -13.55 -1.53
CA MET A 286 -15.69 -12.70 -2.49
C MET A 286 -17.17 -12.65 -2.14
N ARG A 287 -17.66 -11.49 -1.68
CA ARG A 287 -19.07 -11.32 -1.28
C ARG A 287 -19.97 -10.77 -2.38
N ASN A 288 -19.40 -10.35 -3.51
CA ASN A 288 -20.12 -9.93 -4.71
C ASN A 288 -19.91 -10.92 -5.87
N ASP A 289 -20.60 -10.69 -6.98
CA ASP A 289 -20.35 -11.43 -8.21
C ASP A 289 -18.89 -11.22 -8.62
N SER A 290 -18.16 -12.25 -9.02
CA SER A 290 -16.71 -12.11 -9.25
C SER A 290 -16.17 -12.96 -10.39
N GLU A 291 -15.20 -12.41 -11.10
CA GLU A 291 -14.40 -13.13 -12.10
C GLU A 291 -12.98 -13.38 -11.56
N VAL A 292 -12.51 -14.62 -11.67
CA VAL A 292 -11.18 -15.07 -11.26
C VAL A 292 -10.42 -15.55 -12.49
N LYS A 293 -9.23 -14.99 -12.71
CA LYS A 293 -8.36 -15.29 -13.86
C LYS A 293 -6.94 -15.63 -13.43
N GLY A 294 -6.29 -16.43 -14.27
CA GLY A 294 -4.87 -16.74 -14.16
C GLY A 294 -4.54 -17.84 -13.15
N THR A 295 -3.24 -17.94 -12.83
CA THR A 295 -2.70 -19.00 -11.98
C THR A 295 -2.79 -18.61 -10.52
N ALA A 296 -3.75 -19.18 -9.78
CA ALA A 296 -3.90 -18.92 -8.35
C ALA A 296 -4.17 -20.20 -7.53
N SER A 297 -3.77 -20.16 -6.26
CA SER A 297 -4.10 -21.18 -5.28
C SER A 297 -4.49 -20.56 -3.94
N PHE A 298 -5.39 -21.22 -3.22
CA PHE A 298 -6.01 -20.68 -2.01
C PHE A 298 -6.02 -21.75 -0.92
N ASP A 299 -5.70 -21.45 0.33
CA ASP A 299 -6.03 -22.40 1.39
C ASP A 299 -7.55 -22.48 1.55
N GLU A 300 -8.21 -21.33 1.69
CA GLU A 300 -9.66 -21.22 1.78
C GLU A 300 -10.22 -20.31 0.68
N LEU A 301 -11.19 -20.81 -0.07
CA LEU A 301 -11.99 -20.02 -1.01
C LEU A 301 -13.41 -19.88 -0.47
N ILE A 302 -13.85 -18.65 -0.21
CA ILE A 302 -15.18 -18.34 0.32
C ILE A 302 -15.97 -17.60 -0.75
N LEU A 303 -17.09 -18.20 -1.15
CA LEU A 303 -18.01 -17.69 -2.16
C LEU A 303 -19.28 -17.19 -1.47
N GLY A 304 -19.56 -15.89 -1.62
CA GLY A 304 -20.71 -15.25 -1.03
C GLY A 304 -22.05 -15.88 -1.46
N PRO A 305 -23.04 -15.94 -0.56
CA PRO A 305 -24.36 -16.53 -0.83
C PRO A 305 -25.09 -15.82 -1.98
N GLY A 306 -25.70 -16.60 -2.88
CA GLY A 306 -26.53 -16.09 -3.98
C GLY A 306 -25.77 -15.29 -5.04
N LYS A 307 -24.46 -15.48 -5.15
CA LYS A 307 -23.59 -14.81 -6.13
C LYS A 307 -23.15 -15.71 -7.27
N SER A 308 -22.70 -15.07 -8.34
CA SER A 308 -22.12 -15.69 -9.53
C SER A 308 -20.61 -15.54 -9.55
N PHE A 309 -19.91 -16.66 -9.76
CA PHE A 309 -18.46 -16.72 -9.83
C PHE A 309 -18.02 -17.32 -11.15
N LYS A 310 -17.20 -16.58 -11.90
CA LYS A 310 -16.67 -17.01 -13.19
C LYS A 310 -15.17 -17.26 -13.05
N PHE A 311 -14.73 -18.48 -13.31
CA PHE A 311 -13.31 -18.83 -13.28
C PHE A 311 -12.80 -19.04 -14.70
N GLN A 312 -11.58 -18.59 -14.98
CA GLN A 312 -10.99 -18.73 -16.31
C GLN A 312 -10.85 -20.21 -16.72
N SER A 313 -11.37 -20.52 -17.89
CA SER A 313 -11.34 -21.85 -18.50
C SER A 313 -9.91 -22.29 -18.79
N GLY A 314 -9.64 -23.60 -18.71
CA GLY A 314 -8.31 -24.16 -18.90
C GLY A 314 -7.37 -24.03 -17.69
N PHE A 315 -7.76 -23.28 -16.65
CA PHE A 315 -6.99 -23.18 -15.41
C PHE A 315 -7.40 -24.22 -14.37
N THR A 316 -6.44 -24.59 -13.51
CA THR A 316 -6.67 -25.40 -12.32
C THR A 316 -6.37 -24.57 -11.08
N TYR A 317 -7.41 -24.25 -10.31
CA TYR A 317 -7.28 -23.56 -9.03
C TYR A 317 -7.15 -24.60 -7.92
N LYS A 318 -6.01 -24.60 -7.23
CA LYS A 318 -5.75 -25.51 -6.11
C LYS A 318 -6.31 -24.91 -4.83
N LEU A 319 -7.04 -25.71 -4.05
CA LEU A 319 -7.57 -25.27 -2.76
C LEU A 319 -7.47 -26.31 -1.64
N LYS A 320 -7.49 -25.88 -0.38
CA LYS A 320 -7.64 -26.82 0.77
C LYS A 320 -9.09 -26.93 1.20
N LYS A 321 -9.85 -25.83 1.15
CA LYS A 321 -11.25 -25.76 1.57
C LYS A 321 -12.07 -24.83 0.66
N LEU A 322 -13.28 -25.24 0.31
CA LEU A 322 -14.25 -24.42 -0.40
C LEU A 322 -15.47 -24.18 0.50
N VAL A 323 -15.80 -22.92 0.75
CA VAL A 323 -17.04 -22.52 1.45
C VAL A 323 -17.96 -21.86 0.44
N ALA A 324 -19.04 -22.55 0.07
CA ALA A 324 -20.03 -22.07 -0.88
C ALA A 324 -21.45 -22.34 -0.36
N ASN A 325 -21.87 -21.55 0.62
CA ASN A 325 -23.19 -21.68 1.25
C ASN A 325 -24.19 -20.75 0.55
N GLY A 326 -25.03 -21.32 -0.32
CA GLY A 326 -26.08 -20.57 -1.02
C GLY A 326 -27.30 -20.25 -0.16
N LEU A 327 -28.24 -19.47 -0.72
CA LEU A 327 -29.57 -19.27 -0.13
C LEU A 327 -30.59 -20.16 -0.85
N CYS A 328 -31.67 -20.55 -0.17
CA CYS A 328 -32.70 -21.44 -0.71
C CYS A 328 -33.36 -20.93 -2.01
N ILE A 329 -33.32 -19.62 -2.24
CA ILE A 329 -33.95 -18.96 -3.41
C ILE A 329 -32.94 -18.38 -4.40
N THR A 330 -31.69 -18.17 -3.97
CA THR A 330 -30.60 -17.69 -4.80
C THR A 330 -29.40 -18.62 -4.62
N PRO A 331 -29.25 -19.64 -5.48
CA PRO A 331 -28.11 -20.55 -5.42
C PRO A 331 -26.82 -19.80 -5.79
N ILE A 332 -25.69 -20.30 -5.29
CA ILE A 332 -24.39 -19.90 -5.81
C ILE A 332 -24.22 -20.48 -7.20
N GLN A 333 -23.73 -19.66 -8.13
CA GLN A 333 -23.47 -20.08 -9.50
C GLN A 333 -21.96 -20.05 -9.77
N ILE A 334 -21.41 -21.14 -10.30
CA ILE A 334 -19.98 -21.26 -10.64
C ILE A 334 -19.87 -21.59 -12.13
N PHE A 335 -19.15 -20.77 -12.87
CA PHE A 335 -19.02 -20.87 -14.33
C PHE A 335 -17.56 -21.00 -14.76
N SER A 336 -17.34 -21.76 -15.82
CA SER A 336 -16.14 -21.63 -16.65
C SER A 336 -16.28 -20.42 -17.57
N SER A 337 -15.18 -19.72 -17.84
CA SER A 337 -15.21 -18.51 -18.66
C SER A 337 -15.53 -18.72 -20.13
N THR A 338 -15.37 -19.95 -20.62
CA THR A 338 -15.61 -20.35 -22.02
C THR A 338 -16.58 -21.51 -22.06
N SER A 339 -17.62 -21.41 -22.90
CA SER A 339 -18.58 -22.49 -23.11
C SER A 339 -17.88 -23.77 -23.59
N GLY A 340 -18.26 -24.92 -23.05
CA GLY A 340 -17.69 -26.23 -23.43
C GLY A 340 -16.25 -26.49 -22.96
N THR A 341 -15.56 -25.52 -22.36
CA THR A 341 -14.22 -25.71 -21.79
C THR A 341 -14.31 -25.78 -20.28
N GLN A 342 -13.62 -26.74 -19.65
CA GLN A 342 -13.68 -26.93 -18.21
C GLN A 342 -12.78 -25.95 -17.45
N VAL A 343 -13.17 -25.67 -16.21
CA VAL A 343 -12.28 -25.17 -15.16
C VAL A 343 -12.22 -26.21 -14.04
N VAL A 344 -11.05 -26.36 -13.41
CA VAL A 344 -10.85 -27.37 -12.36
C VAL A 344 -10.62 -26.68 -11.02
N LEU A 345 -11.50 -26.94 -10.05
CA LEU A 345 -11.25 -26.63 -8.65
C LEU A 345 -10.72 -27.90 -7.99
N LYS A 346 -9.41 -27.93 -7.74
CA LYS A 346 -8.72 -29.11 -7.20
C LYS A 346 -8.50 -28.92 -5.71
N GLN A 347 -9.35 -29.53 -4.90
CA GLN A 347 -9.04 -29.69 -3.49
C GLN A 347 -7.87 -30.67 -3.35
N GLN A 348 -6.91 -30.43 -2.46
CA GLN A 348 -5.75 -31.31 -2.33
C GLN A 348 -6.11 -32.76 -1.92
N ARG A 349 -7.39 -33.08 -1.64
CA ARG A 349 -7.89 -34.44 -1.41
C ARG A 349 -9.11 -34.87 -2.26
N ILE A 350 -9.78 -33.98 -3.01
CA ILE A 350 -10.97 -34.31 -3.86
C ILE A 350 -10.98 -33.41 -5.13
N ARG A 351 -11.40 -33.94 -6.29
CA ARG A 351 -11.49 -33.19 -7.57
C ARG A 351 -12.93 -32.82 -7.89
N LEU A 352 -13.22 -31.52 -8.06
CA LEU A 352 -14.49 -31.01 -8.63
C LEU A 352 -14.24 -30.55 -10.08
N GLN A 353 -15.02 -31.08 -11.03
CA GLN A 353 -15.02 -30.63 -12.43
C GLN A 353 -16.30 -29.85 -12.72
N VAL A 354 -16.17 -28.62 -13.25
CA VAL A 354 -17.32 -27.79 -13.65
C VAL A 354 -17.30 -27.62 -15.18
N ILE A 355 -18.37 -28.05 -15.84
CA ILE A 355 -18.60 -27.91 -17.28
C ILE A 355 -19.79 -26.97 -17.49
N SER A 356 -19.62 -25.90 -18.28
CA SER A 356 -20.73 -25.03 -18.67
C SER A 356 -21.55 -25.68 -19.80
N PHE A 357 -22.88 -25.71 -19.66
CA PHE A 357 -23.81 -26.10 -20.73
C PHE A 357 -24.50 -24.85 -21.31
N PRO A 358 -24.64 -24.73 -22.63
CA PRO A 358 -25.38 -23.63 -23.25
C PRO A 358 -26.88 -23.86 -23.01
N GLU A 359 -27.56 -22.84 -22.50
CA GLU A 359 -29.03 -22.70 -22.46
C GLU A 359 -29.86 -23.98 -22.28
N ARG A 360 -29.89 -24.48 -21.05
CA ARG A 360 -31.09 -24.93 -20.32
C ARG A 360 -30.60 -25.40 -18.96
N ARG A 361 -31.37 -25.06 -17.90
CA ARG A 361 -31.13 -25.46 -16.50
C ARG A 361 -30.46 -26.84 -16.42
N ALA A 362 -29.19 -26.85 -16.04
CA ALA A 362 -28.49 -28.10 -15.75
C ALA A 362 -29.11 -28.70 -14.50
N ARG A 363 -30.04 -29.65 -14.70
CA ARG A 363 -30.37 -30.65 -13.71
C ARG A 363 -29.19 -31.62 -13.66
N VAL A 364 -28.52 -31.68 -12.52
CA VAL A 364 -27.66 -32.81 -12.18
C VAL A 364 -28.54 -34.07 -12.15
N PRO A 365 -28.16 -35.18 -12.81
CA PRO A 365 -28.98 -36.37 -12.83
C PRO A 365 -29.04 -37.01 -11.42
N ALA A 366 -30.27 -37.12 -10.92
CA ALA A 366 -30.74 -37.99 -9.85
C ALA A 366 -29.94 -38.01 -8.52
N VAL A 367 -30.14 -36.96 -7.70
CA VAL A 367 -30.61 -37.17 -6.32
C VAL A 367 -31.79 -36.22 -6.10
N ARG A 368 -33.00 -36.77 -6.17
CA ARG A 368 -34.19 -36.09 -5.64
C ARG A 368 -34.04 -36.06 -4.13
N SER A 369 -33.55 -34.94 -3.61
CA SER A 369 -33.79 -34.58 -2.23
C SER A 369 -33.63 -33.07 -2.09
N PHE A 370 -34.74 -32.39 -1.82
CA PHE A 370 -34.77 -31.04 -1.29
C PHE A 370 -33.87 -30.99 -0.06
N TRP A 371 -32.69 -30.36 -0.17
CA TRP A 371 -31.89 -30.03 1.01
C TRP A 371 -31.35 -28.62 0.91
N CYS A 372 -31.79 -27.81 1.88
CA CYS A 372 -30.97 -26.81 2.54
C CYS A 372 -29.65 -27.49 2.95
N ALA A 373 -28.60 -27.38 2.13
CA ALA A 373 -27.32 -28.02 2.40
C ALA A 373 -26.20 -27.00 2.21
N THR A 374 -25.56 -26.68 3.34
CA THR A 374 -24.20 -26.18 3.42
C THR A 374 -23.30 -27.08 2.59
N LEU A 375 -22.72 -26.58 1.50
CA LEU A 375 -21.63 -27.26 0.82
C LEU A 375 -20.34 -26.95 1.61
N LEU A 376 -20.17 -27.64 2.74
CA LEU A 376 -18.89 -27.76 3.44
C LEU A 376 -18.19 -28.97 2.82
N ILE A 377 -17.23 -28.71 1.92
CA ILE A 377 -16.32 -29.73 1.37
C ILE A 377 -14.88 -29.36 1.74
#